data_AF-A0A482XIS5-F1
#
_entry.id   AF-A0A482XIS5-F1
#
_cell.length_a   1.000
_cell.length_b   1.000
_cell.length_c   1.000
_cell.angle_alpha   90.00
_cell.angle_beta   90.00
_cell.angle_gamma   90.00
#
_symmetry.space_group_name_H-M   'P 1'
#
loop_
_entity.id
_entity.type
_entity.pdbx_description
1 polymer ?
#
loop_
_entity_poly.entity_id
_entity_poly.type
_entity_poly.pdbx_seq_one_letter_code
_entity_poly.pdbx_strand_id
1 'polypeptide(L)'
;MALLIPNISRLSSITTCRQLLWPRINCYTVEPKAGLKQSIEDQLNLPARPKKPITPFFRFSSLHRQELKEKHPGLPITEISKKLAKIWEMADPKMKQELNEQYKKEMDEFSQAKINYSLSLTQEQKEALKQVKGEVAEEKKKRRLKKKSKELGKPKRPGSSFILFAKSRKDQRGDTSVYDWQLKLSREWEQMSDLQKQPYVDQAKRAFINYSKDIEAWEANMIKEGHLDVIRTEVLAPKAKKPIKK
;
A
#
# COMPACT_ATOMS: atom_id res chain seq x y z
N MET A 1 49.75 -22.21 -27.37
CA MET A 1 48.63 -23.06 -26.91
C MET A 1 47.33 -22.43 -27.39
N ALA A 2 46.59 -23.16 -28.22
CA ALA A 2 45.19 -22.91 -28.53
C ALA A 2 44.38 -22.84 -27.20
N LEU A 3 43.24 -22.16 -27.10
CA LEU A 3 41.94 -22.62 -27.63
C LEU A 3 40.97 -21.42 -27.62
N LEU A 4 40.49 -21.01 -28.80
CA LEU A 4 39.11 -21.11 -29.29
C LEU A 4 38.07 -20.22 -28.58
N ILE A 5 37.81 -19.08 -29.23
CA ILE A 5 36.56 -18.31 -29.15
C ILE A 5 35.51 -19.06 -29.99
N PRO A 6 34.35 -19.47 -29.45
CA PRO A 6 33.25 -19.90 -30.29
C PRO A 6 32.38 -18.70 -30.67
N ASN A 7 32.57 -18.28 -31.92
CA ASN A 7 31.58 -17.58 -32.73
C ASN A 7 30.42 -18.55 -33.02
N ILE A 8 29.20 -18.20 -32.66
CA ILE A 8 27.99 -18.89 -33.15
C ILE A 8 27.01 -17.84 -33.66
N SER A 9 27.06 -17.65 -34.97
CA SER A 9 26.02 -17.06 -35.79
C SER A 9 24.81 -17.99 -35.93
N ARG A 10 23.63 -17.39 -35.76
CA ARG A 10 22.31 -17.68 -36.39
C ARG A 10 22.01 -19.11 -36.88
N LEU A 11 21.00 -19.74 -36.26
CA LEU A 11 19.96 -20.55 -36.88
C LEU A 11 18.64 -20.22 -36.14
N SER A 12 17.76 -19.41 -36.75
CA SER A 12 16.51 -19.82 -37.43
C SER A 12 15.46 -20.48 -36.52
N SER A 13 14.36 -19.73 -36.36
CA SER A 13 12.96 -20.19 -36.29
C SER A 13 12.62 -21.40 -35.43
N ILE A 14 12.38 -21.18 -34.14
CA ILE A 14 11.36 -21.93 -33.40
C ILE A 14 10.48 -20.95 -32.64
N THR A 15 9.26 -20.82 -33.17
CA THR A 15 8.10 -20.11 -32.65
C THR A 15 7.77 -20.62 -31.25
N THR A 16 8.41 -20.06 -30.23
CA THR A 16 8.09 -20.41 -28.84
C THR A 16 7.09 -19.39 -28.32
N CYS A 17 5.81 -19.71 -28.50
CA CYS A 17 4.67 -19.03 -27.89
C CYS A 17 4.71 -19.25 -26.36
N ARG A 18 5.68 -18.64 -25.68
CA ARG A 18 5.98 -18.90 -24.25
C ARG A 18 6.22 -17.61 -23.46
N GLN A 19 5.45 -16.56 -23.77
CA GLN A 19 5.49 -15.29 -23.04
C GLN A 19 4.11 -14.68 -22.72
N LEU A 20 3.01 -15.45 -22.76
CA LEU A 20 1.69 -14.97 -22.39
C LEU A 20 1.00 -15.83 -21.34
N LEU A 21 1.69 -16.14 -20.25
CA LEU A 21 1.07 -16.61 -19.01
C LEU A 21 1.77 -15.97 -17.81
N TRP A 22 1.73 -14.64 -17.78
CA TRP A 22 1.60 -13.94 -16.51
C TRP A 22 0.15 -13.49 -16.43
N PRO A 23 -0.74 -14.26 -15.80
CA PRO A 23 -2.03 -13.72 -15.47
C PRO A 23 -1.76 -12.53 -14.55
N ARG A 24 -2.27 -11.37 -14.97
CA ARG A 24 -2.38 -10.14 -14.20
C ARG A 24 -3.40 -10.39 -13.08
N ILE A 25 -3.10 -11.38 -12.25
CA ILE A 25 -3.81 -11.71 -11.03
C ILE A 25 -3.57 -10.51 -10.14
N ASN A 26 -4.66 -9.97 -9.61
CA ASN A 26 -4.61 -9.13 -8.43
C ASN A 26 -4.13 -10.00 -7.27
N CYS A 27 -2.83 -10.33 -7.26
CA CYS A 27 -2.13 -11.05 -6.21
C CYS A 27 -1.84 -10.09 -5.05
N TYR A 28 -2.90 -9.61 -4.41
CA TYR A 28 -2.79 -8.97 -3.11
C TYR A 28 -3.99 -9.34 -2.24
N THR A 29 -4.14 -10.64 -1.98
CA THR A 29 -4.23 -11.06 -0.58
C THR A 29 -2.85 -11.50 -0.16
N VAL A 30 -1.94 -10.53 -0.02
CA VAL A 30 -0.99 -10.63 1.09
C VAL A 30 -1.91 -10.62 2.30
N GLU A 31 -2.19 -11.79 2.87
CA GLU A 31 -2.73 -11.81 4.22
C GLU A 31 -1.81 -10.90 5.02
N PRO A 32 -2.32 -9.80 5.60
CA PRO A 32 -1.50 -8.99 6.47
C PRO A 32 -1.16 -9.93 7.62
N LYS A 33 0.08 -10.45 7.64
CA LYS A 33 0.60 -11.13 8.81
C LYS A 33 0.27 -10.22 9.98
N ALA A 34 -0.63 -10.67 10.84
CA ALA A 34 -0.97 -10.01 12.08
C ALA A 34 0.24 -10.18 13.01
N GLY A 35 1.32 -9.50 12.66
CA GLY A 35 2.57 -9.41 13.39
C GLY A 35 2.91 -7.94 13.47
N LEU A 36 3.46 -7.50 14.61
CA LEU A 36 3.97 -6.15 14.76
C LEU A 36 4.79 -5.81 13.51
N LYS A 37 4.47 -4.68 12.86
CA LYS A 37 5.27 -4.21 11.73
C LYS A 37 6.70 -4.01 12.26
N GLN A 38 7.62 -4.88 11.83
CA GLN A 38 9.03 -4.79 12.16
C GLN A 38 9.53 -3.37 11.84
N SER A 39 10.34 -2.80 12.72
CA SER A 39 10.94 -1.49 12.45
C SER A 39 11.85 -1.57 11.23
N ILE A 40 12.10 -0.44 10.58
CA ILE A 40 13.05 -0.40 9.46
C ILE A 40 14.45 -0.82 9.94
N GLU A 41 14.80 -0.44 11.16
CA GLU A 41 16.03 -0.83 11.83
C GLU A 41 16.09 -2.36 12.05
N ASP A 42 14.99 -2.99 12.47
CA ASP A 42 14.91 -4.45 12.65
C ASP A 42 15.06 -5.20 11.32
N GLN A 43 14.45 -4.67 10.24
CA GLN A 43 14.56 -5.25 8.90
C GLN A 43 15.99 -5.24 8.36
N LEU A 44 16.81 -4.30 8.82
CA LEU A 44 18.20 -4.14 8.42
C LEU A 44 19.19 -4.71 9.45
N ASN A 45 18.70 -5.38 10.50
CA ASN A 45 19.51 -5.87 11.64
C ASN A 45 20.39 -4.78 12.26
N LEU A 46 19.87 -3.56 12.33
CA LEU A 46 20.59 -2.40 12.90
C LEU A 46 20.25 -2.23 14.39
N PRO A 47 21.13 -1.58 15.17
CA PRO A 47 20.79 -1.20 16.52
C PRO A 47 19.50 -0.38 16.54
N ALA A 48 18.71 -0.53 17.61
CA ALA A 48 17.45 0.19 17.76
C ALA A 48 17.72 1.70 17.82
N ARG A 49 17.02 2.47 16.97
CA ARG A 49 17.11 3.92 17.03
C ARG A 49 16.59 4.42 18.39
N PRO A 50 17.34 5.32 19.08
CA PRO A 50 16.83 5.99 20.27
C PRO A 50 15.45 6.62 20.01
N LYS A 51 14.49 6.41 20.91
CA LYS A 51 13.15 6.98 20.80
C LYS A 51 13.12 8.35 21.47
N LYS A 52 12.35 9.27 20.92
CA LYS A 52 12.13 10.58 21.54
C LYS A 52 11.43 10.40 22.90
N PRO A 53 11.82 11.16 23.93
CA PRO A 53 11.16 11.10 25.23
C PRO A 53 9.72 11.59 25.15
N ILE A 54 8.90 11.14 26.10
CA ILE A 54 7.46 11.43 26.13
C ILE A 54 7.27 12.84 26.70
N THR A 55 6.54 13.69 25.96
CA THR A 55 6.25 15.05 26.42
C THR A 55 5.43 15.06 27.72
N PRO A 56 5.51 16.11 28.55
CA PRO A 56 4.84 16.20 29.86
C PRO A 56 3.35 15.83 29.84
N PHE A 57 2.59 16.36 28.88
CA PHE A 57 1.17 16.04 28.75
C PHE A 57 0.91 14.56 28.44
N PHE A 58 1.68 13.94 27.54
CA PHE A 58 1.50 12.51 27.22
C PHE A 58 1.92 11.61 28.38
N ARG A 59 2.91 12.03 29.18
CA ARG A 59 3.31 11.35 30.43
C ARG A 59 2.15 11.38 31.43
N PHE A 60 1.62 12.57 31.71
CA PHE A 60 0.41 12.75 32.53
C PHE A 60 -0.77 11.93 31.99
N SER A 61 -1.03 12.01 30.68
CA SER A 61 -2.11 11.28 30.03
C SER A 61 -1.97 9.77 30.19
N SER A 62 -0.75 9.21 30.11
CA SER A 62 -0.54 7.77 30.28
C SER A 62 -0.90 7.27 31.67
N LEU A 63 -0.62 8.07 32.72
CA LEU A 63 -0.92 7.73 34.11
C LEU A 63 -2.43 7.77 34.37
N HIS A 64 -3.10 8.85 33.97
CA HIS A 64 -4.52 9.06 34.28
C HIS A 64 -5.48 8.43 33.26
N ARG A 65 -5.02 8.02 32.07
CA ARG A 65 -5.89 7.41 31.06
C ARG A 65 -6.51 6.11 31.56
N GLN A 66 -5.76 5.29 32.30
CA GLN A 66 -6.26 4.03 32.82
C GLN A 66 -7.38 4.26 33.86
N GLU A 67 -7.14 5.18 34.80
CA GLU A 67 -8.14 5.58 35.81
C GLU A 67 -9.42 6.12 35.17
N LEU A 68 -9.31 6.97 34.15
CA LEU A 68 -10.49 7.52 33.46
C LEU A 68 -11.22 6.46 32.63
N LYS A 69 -10.51 5.48 32.08
CA LYS A 69 -11.10 4.37 31.34
C LYS A 69 -11.88 3.44 32.26
N GLU A 70 -11.38 3.20 33.48
CA GLU A 70 -12.07 2.39 34.49
C GLU A 70 -13.30 3.10 35.06
N LYS A 71 -13.24 4.42 35.26
CA LYS A 71 -14.39 5.23 35.70
C LYS A 71 -15.46 5.41 34.62
N HIS A 72 -15.09 5.26 33.35
CA HIS A 72 -16.00 5.40 32.22
C HIS A 72 -15.85 4.23 31.23
N PRO A 73 -16.21 3.00 31.64
CA PRO A 73 -16.15 1.85 30.76
C PRO A 73 -17.12 2.08 29.60
N GLY A 74 -16.63 1.99 28.37
CA GLY A 74 -17.43 2.16 27.14
C GLY A 74 -17.35 3.54 26.48
N LEU A 75 -16.74 4.56 27.10
CA LEU A 75 -16.46 5.81 26.38
C LEU A 75 -15.40 5.60 25.30
N PRO A 76 -15.56 6.21 24.11
CA PRO A 76 -14.52 6.17 23.09
C PRO A 76 -13.27 6.90 23.59
N ILE A 77 -12.10 6.37 23.22
CA ILE A 77 -10.78 6.88 23.62
C ILE A 77 -10.62 8.38 23.30
N THR A 78 -11.25 8.85 22.22
CA THR A 78 -11.26 10.25 21.81
C THR A 78 -11.86 11.18 22.87
N GLU A 79 -12.96 10.76 23.50
CA GLU A 79 -13.63 11.56 24.55
C GLU A 79 -12.85 11.51 25.87
N ILE A 80 -12.26 10.36 26.20
CA ILE A 80 -11.35 10.24 27.35
C ILE A 80 -10.14 11.19 27.17
N SER A 81 -9.54 11.22 25.99
CA SER A 81 -8.44 12.14 25.68
C SER A 81 -8.84 13.62 25.78
N LYS A 82 -10.05 14.00 25.36
CA LYS A 82 -10.57 15.37 25.55
C LYS A 82 -10.74 15.72 27.03
N LYS A 83 -11.26 14.79 27.85
CA LYS A 83 -11.36 14.98 29.30
C LYS A 83 -9.98 15.15 29.94
N LEU A 84 -9.00 14.32 29.57
CA LEU A 84 -7.61 14.43 30.06
C LEU A 84 -6.96 15.77 29.68
N ALA A 85 -7.22 16.29 28.48
CA ALA A 85 -6.72 17.60 28.08
C ALA A 85 -7.25 18.72 28.99
N LYS A 86 -8.55 18.70 29.31
CA LYS A 86 -9.16 19.66 30.25
C LYS A 86 -8.60 19.53 31.67
N ILE A 87 -8.42 18.30 32.15
CA ILE A 87 -7.81 18.05 33.47
C ILE A 87 -6.36 18.57 33.49
N TRP A 88 -5.60 18.35 32.42
CA TRP A 88 -4.25 18.88 32.30
C TRP A 88 -4.23 20.41 32.32
N GLU A 89 -5.14 21.09 31.62
CA GLU A 89 -5.23 22.56 31.67
C GLU A 89 -5.43 23.08 33.10
N MET A 90 -6.30 22.40 33.87
CA MET A 90 -6.59 22.74 35.27
C MET A 90 -5.58 22.20 36.29
N ALA A 91 -4.64 21.34 35.87
CA ALA A 91 -3.67 20.72 36.77
C ALA A 91 -2.69 21.74 37.36
N ASP A 92 -2.18 21.42 38.54
CA ASP A 92 -1.27 22.25 39.33
C ASP A 92 -0.05 22.71 38.50
N PRO A 93 0.23 24.03 38.43
CA PRO A 93 1.44 24.56 37.80
C PRO A 93 2.73 23.90 38.30
N LYS A 94 2.81 23.53 39.57
CA LYS A 94 4.02 22.89 40.14
C LYS A 94 4.26 21.51 39.53
N MET A 95 3.23 20.67 39.47
CA MET A 95 3.31 19.35 38.82
C MET A 95 3.70 19.48 37.34
N LYS A 96 3.14 20.47 36.62
CA LYS A 96 3.50 20.74 35.23
C LYS A 96 4.96 21.12 35.09
N GLN A 97 5.48 21.94 36.00
CA GLN A 97 6.87 22.36 35.98
C GLN A 97 7.82 21.18 36.18
N GLU A 98 7.55 20.33 37.19
CA GLU A 98 8.35 19.12 37.47
C GLU A 98 8.41 18.18 36.25
N LEU A 99 7.26 17.94 35.60
CA LEU A 99 7.21 17.12 34.39
C LEU A 99 7.95 17.75 33.20
N ASN A 100 7.94 19.09 33.09
CA ASN A 100 8.71 19.81 32.07
C ASN A 100 10.23 19.70 32.31
N GLU A 101 10.67 19.85 33.56
CA GLU A 101 12.07 19.70 33.94
C GLU A 101 12.58 18.27 33.68
N GLN A 102 11.77 17.27 34.02
CA GLN A 102 12.08 15.87 33.70
C GLN A 102 12.18 15.66 32.19
N TYR A 103 11.23 16.19 31.41
CA TYR A 103 11.27 16.10 29.95
C TYR A 103 12.52 16.75 29.35
N LYS A 104 12.97 17.89 29.88
CA LYS A 104 14.22 18.55 29.43
C LYS A 104 15.43 17.64 29.63
N LYS A 105 15.59 17.06 30.82
CA LYS A 105 16.68 16.11 31.12
C LYS A 105 16.67 14.91 30.18
N GLU A 106 15.51 14.28 30.00
CA GLU A 106 15.37 13.13 29.09
C GLU A 106 15.62 13.51 27.62
N MET A 107 15.33 14.76 27.23
CA MET A 107 15.60 15.27 25.89
C MET A 107 17.10 15.46 25.65
N ASP A 108 17.85 15.90 26.67
CA ASP A 108 19.30 16.02 26.61
C ASP A 108 19.96 14.64 26.48
N GLU A 109 19.54 13.67 27.30
CA GLU A 109 19.97 12.27 27.19
C GLU A 109 19.66 11.68 25.80
N PHE A 110 18.46 11.93 25.29
CA PHE A 110 18.06 11.50 23.94
C PHE A 110 18.95 12.14 22.86
N SER A 111 19.31 13.42 23.00
CA SER A 111 20.18 14.12 22.06
C SER A 111 21.55 13.44 21.98
N GLN A 112 22.15 13.15 23.14
CA GLN A 112 23.43 12.43 23.24
C GLN A 112 23.32 11.01 22.64
N ALA A 113 22.30 10.25 23.02
CA ALA A 113 22.05 8.90 22.49
C ALA A 113 21.88 8.91 20.96
N LYS A 114 21.20 9.92 20.41
CA LYS A 114 21.00 10.08 18.96
C LYS A 114 22.31 10.38 18.24
N ILE A 115 23.19 11.18 18.82
CA ILE A 115 24.53 11.44 18.27
C ILE A 115 25.33 10.14 18.23
N ASN A 116 25.41 9.43 19.37
CA ASN A 116 26.11 8.16 19.48
C ASN A 116 25.59 7.13 18.46
N TYR A 117 24.27 7.04 18.31
CA TYR A 117 23.64 6.18 17.30
C TYR A 117 24.01 6.57 15.86
N SER A 118 24.06 7.87 15.56
CA SER A 118 24.45 8.33 14.22
C SER A 118 25.93 8.06 13.92
N LEU A 119 26.78 8.07 14.95
CA LEU A 119 28.21 7.75 14.84
C LEU A 119 28.45 6.23 14.73
N SER A 120 27.66 5.40 15.41
CA SER A 120 27.79 3.94 15.35
C SER A 120 27.43 3.32 14.00
N LEU A 121 26.71 4.06 13.15
CA LEU A 121 26.26 3.58 11.84
C LEU A 121 27.30 3.83 10.74
N THR A 122 27.57 2.80 9.96
CA THR A 122 28.41 2.91 8.75
C THR A 122 27.69 3.67 7.64
N GLN A 123 28.46 4.14 6.65
CA GLN A 123 27.89 4.85 5.50
C GLN A 123 26.91 3.96 4.70
N GLU A 124 27.27 2.70 4.49
CA GLU A 124 26.40 1.73 3.81
C GLU A 124 25.07 1.52 4.55
N GLN A 125 25.12 1.41 5.89
CA GLN A 125 23.92 1.27 6.71
C GLN A 125 23.04 2.53 6.65
N LYS A 126 23.64 3.73 6.61
CA LYS A 126 22.92 5.00 6.43
C LYS A 126 22.23 5.07 5.06
N GLU A 127 22.89 4.60 4.02
CA GLU A 127 22.33 4.55 2.67
C GLU A 127 21.20 3.52 2.56
N ALA A 128 21.37 2.32 3.13
CA ALA A 128 20.30 1.32 3.22
C ALA A 128 19.07 1.87 3.95
N LEU A 129 19.27 2.55 5.09
CA LEU A 129 18.19 3.23 5.81
C LEU A 129 17.49 4.29 4.95
N LYS A 130 18.23 5.04 4.13
CA LYS A 130 17.68 6.06 3.23
C LYS A 130 16.84 5.43 2.12
N GLN A 131 17.32 4.34 1.50
CA GLN A 131 16.59 3.62 0.46
C GLN A 131 15.27 3.06 0.98
N VAL A 132 15.31 2.30 2.08
CA VAL A 132 14.08 1.70 2.66
C VAL A 132 13.10 2.78 3.11
N LYS A 133 13.57 3.89 3.69
CA LYS A 133 12.69 5.03 4.01
C LYS A 133 12.06 5.65 2.76
N GLY A 134 12.81 5.76 1.67
CA GLY A 134 12.32 6.21 0.37
C GLY A 134 11.22 5.30 -0.17
N GLU A 135 11.44 3.99 -0.17
CA GLU A 135 10.44 3.00 -0.59
C GLU A 135 9.16 3.07 0.25
N VAL A 136 9.29 3.17 1.57
CA VAL A 136 8.14 3.33 2.49
C VAL A 136 7.40 4.64 2.23
N ALA A 137 8.10 5.73 1.92
CA ALA A 137 7.50 7.02 1.59
C ALA A 137 6.73 6.95 0.26
N GLU A 138 7.30 6.33 -0.77
CA GLU A 138 6.65 6.13 -2.06
C GLU A 138 5.43 5.21 -1.96
N GLU A 139 5.50 4.14 -1.18
CA GLU A 139 4.36 3.26 -0.91
C GLU A 139 3.24 4.01 -0.17
N LYS A 140 3.58 4.86 0.81
CA LYS A 140 2.61 5.76 1.47
C LYS A 140 1.98 6.74 0.48
N LYS A 141 2.76 7.32 -0.43
CA LYS A 141 2.28 8.22 -1.48
C LYS A 141 1.32 7.50 -2.42
N LYS A 142 1.66 6.30 -2.90
CA LYS A 142 0.78 5.44 -3.70
C LYS A 142 -0.53 5.11 -2.98
N ARG A 143 -0.47 4.78 -1.69
CA ARG A 143 -1.68 4.52 -0.86
C ARG A 143 -2.55 5.76 -0.71
N ARG A 144 -1.97 6.93 -0.46
CA ARG A 144 -2.70 8.21 -0.39
C ARG A 144 -3.37 8.52 -1.72
N LEU A 145 -2.66 8.38 -2.84
CA LEU A 145 -3.21 8.62 -4.17
C LEU A 145 -4.35 7.64 -4.52
N LYS A 146 -4.20 6.35 -4.16
CA LYS A 146 -5.24 5.33 -4.32
C LYS A 146 -6.47 5.66 -3.47
N LYS A 147 -6.29 6.16 -2.25
CA LYS A 147 -7.39 6.60 -1.38
C LYS A 147 -8.10 7.82 -1.96
N LYS A 148 -7.34 8.86 -2.36
CA LYS A 148 -7.86 10.06 -3.02
C LYS A 148 -8.65 9.73 -4.28
N SER A 149 -8.12 8.85 -5.14
CA SER A 149 -8.82 8.39 -6.35
C SER A 149 -10.16 7.72 -6.03
N LYS A 150 -10.25 6.96 -4.93
CA LYS A 150 -11.51 6.32 -4.50
C LYS A 150 -12.50 7.33 -3.93
N GLU A 151 -12.02 8.29 -3.15
CA GLU A 151 -12.85 9.36 -2.56
C GLU A 151 -13.43 10.27 -3.65
N LEU A 152 -12.67 10.54 -4.71
CA LEU A 152 -13.12 11.27 -5.91
C LEU A 152 -14.00 10.44 -6.85
N GLY A 153 -14.42 9.23 -6.44
CA GLY A 153 -15.36 8.43 -7.21
C GLY A 153 -14.82 7.85 -8.52
N LYS A 154 -13.49 7.64 -8.65
CA LYS A 154 -12.89 7.10 -9.87
C LYS A 154 -13.61 5.81 -10.33
N PRO A 155 -14.15 5.78 -11.57
CA PRO A 155 -14.80 4.60 -12.11
C PRO A 155 -13.94 3.34 -11.98
N LYS A 156 -14.56 2.22 -11.59
CA LYS A 156 -13.87 0.93 -11.46
C LYS A 156 -13.81 0.23 -12.80
N ARG A 157 -12.61 -0.24 -13.17
CA ARG A 157 -12.44 -1.06 -14.36
C ARG A 157 -13.29 -2.34 -14.24
N PRO A 158 -14.13 -2.67 -15.24
CA PRO A 158 -14.93 -3.89 -15.21
C PRO A 158 -14.03 -5.13 -15.31
N GLY A 159 -14.51 -6.23 -14.74
CA GLY A 159 -13.83 -7.52 -14.85
C GLY A 159 -13.79 -8.03 -16.30
N SER A 160 -12.81 -8.87 -16.61
CA SER A 160 -12.80 -9.62 -17.87
C SER A 160 -13.91 -10.68 -17.90
N SER A 161 -14.13 -11.31 -19.06
CA SER A 161 -15.10 -12.40 -19.23
C SER A 161 -14.95 -13.51 -18.18
N PHE A 162 -13.71 -13.93 -17.90
CA PHE A 162 -13.42 -14.90 -16.85
C PHE A 162 -13.80 -14.40 -15.44
N ILE A 163 -13.58 -13.13 -15.12
CA ILE A 163 -13.96 -12.58 -13.81
C ILE A 163 -15.47 -12.51 -13.65
N LEU A 164 -16.22 -12.23 -14.72
CA LEU A 164 -17.68 -12.28 -14.70
C LEU A 164 -18.19 -13.70 -14.47
N PHE A 165 -17.54 -14.68 -15.10
CA PHE A 165 -17.80 -16.11 -14.88
C PHE A 165 -17.46 -16.55 -13.45
N ALA A 166 -16.29 -16.18 -12.93
CA ALA A 166 -15.92 -16.48 -11.55
C ALA A 166 -16.89 -15.83 -10.55
N LYS A 167 -17.39 -14.63 -10.87
CA LYS A 167 -18.41 -13.93 -10.08
C LYS A 167 -19.76 -14.66 -10.11
N SER A 168 -20.17 -15.25 -11.24
CA SER A 168 -21.43 -16.01 -11.30
C SER A 168 -21.37 -17.33 -10.52
N ARG A 169 -20.17 -17.85 -10.25
CA ARG A 169 -19.96 -19.09 -9.47
C ARG A 169 -19.52 -18.85 -8.03
N LYS A 170 -19.42 -17.60 -7.57
CA LYS A 170 -18.87 -17.25 -6.25
C LYS A 170 -19.53 -17.99 -5.09
N ASP A 171 -20.82 -18.27 -5.20
CA ASP A 171 -21.62 -18.90 -4.15
C ASP A 171 -21.36 -20.42 -4.07
N GLN A 172 -20.71 -21.01 -5.08
CA GLN A 172 -20.35 -22.44 -5.16
C GLN A 172 -18.99 -22.76 -4.52
N ARG A 173 -18.31 -21.80 -3.89
CA ARG A 173 -16.99 -22.00 -3.28
C ARG A 173 -17.01 -22.99 -2.12
N GLY A 174 -18.07 -22.94 -1.30
CA GLY A 174 -18.10 -23.65 -0.02
C GLY A 174 -16.93 -23.23 0.89
N ASP A 175 -16.37 -24.23 1.60
CA ASP A 175 -15.28 -24.08 2.57
C ASP A 175 -13.88 -24.26 1.95
N THR A 176 -13.79 -24.40 0.63
CA THR A 176 -12.49 -24.52 -0.04
C THR A 176 -11.71 -23.22 0.02
N SER A 177 -10.38 -23.33 0.08
CA SER A 177 -9.49 -22.18 -0.04
C SER A 177 -9.80 -21.41 -1.32
N VAL A 178 -9.82 -20.08 -1.22
CA VAL A 178 -10.06 -19.18 -2.37
C VAL A 178 -9.10 -19.47 -3.51
N TYR A 179 -7.86 -19.85 -3.19
CA TYR A 179 -6.85 -20.19 -4.18
C TYR A 179 -7.22 -21.46 -4.96
N ASP A 180 -7.52 -22.56 -4.25
CA ASP A 180 -7.84 -23.84 -4.88
C ASP A 180 -9.14 -23.77 -5.70
N TRP A 181 -10.12 -23.03 -5.19
CA TRP A 181 -11.38 -22.79 -5.89
C TRP A 181 -11.16 -21.99 -7.19
N GLN A 182 -10.33 -20.94 -7.17
CA GLN A 182 -9.99 -20.19 -8.38
C GLN A 182 -9.24 -21.04 -9.41
N LEU A 183 -8.33 -21.91 -8.94
CA LEU A 183 -7.60 -22.82 -9.81
C LEU A 183 -8.55 -23.80 -10.51
N LYS A 184 -9.54 -24.34 -9.78
CA LYS A 184 -10.61 -25.17 -10.35
C LYS A 184 -11.42 -24.41 -11.40
N LEU A 185 -11.87 -23.19 -11.09
CA LEU A 185 -12.62 -22.36 -12.03
C LEU A 185 -11.83 -22.04 -13.31
N SER A 186 -10.52 -21.82 -13.20
CA SER A 186 -9.66 -21.56 -14.36
C SER A 186 -9.65 -22.76 -15.30
N ARG A 187 -9.51 -23.98 -14.76
CA ARG A 187 -9.52 -25.22 -15.57
C ARG A 187 -10.89 -25.44 -16.22
N GLU A 188 -11.97 -25.22 -15.49
CA GLU A 188 -13.33 -25.30 -16.04
C GLU A 188 -13.55 -24.27 -17.14
N TRP A 189 -13.06 -23.05 -16.96
CA TRP A 189 -13.12 -22.01 -17.98
C TRP A 189 -12.33 -22.40 -19.23
N GLU A 190 -11.14 -22.98 -19.11
CA GLU A 190 -10.37 -23.44 -20.26
C GLU A 190 -11.12 -24.51 -21.06
N GLN A 191 -11.77 -25.46 -20.38
CA GLN A 191 -12.54 -26.55 -20.97
C GLN A 191 -13.89 -26.13 -21.58
N MET A 192 -14.42 -24.97 -21.19
CA MET A 192 -15.68 -24.45 -21.78
C MET A 192 -15.53 -24.14 -23.27
N SER A 193 -16.60 -24.37 -24.03
CA SER A 193 -16.65 -24.01 -25.45
C SER A 193 -16.74 -22.49 -25.63
N ASP A 194 -16.34 -22.00 -26.80
CA ASP A 194 -16.42 -20.58 -27.12
C ASP A 194 -17.86 -20.06 -27.04
N LEU A 195 -18.84 -20.88 -27.41
CA LEU A 195 -20.27 -20.56 -27.29
C LEU A 195 -20.69 -20.35 -25.83
N GLN A 196 -20.21 -21.16 -24.90
CA GLN A 196 -20.48 -20.99 -23.47
C GLN A 196 -19.77 -19.76 -22.89
N LYS A 197 -18.63 -19.36 -23.48
CA LYS A 197 -17.88 -18.16 -23.10
C LYS A 197 -18.48 -16.88 -23.68
N GLN A 198 -19.15 -16.93 -24.84
CA GLN A 198 -19.65 -15.75 -25.56
C GLN A 198 -20.50 -14.81 -24.68
N PRO A 199 -21.47 -15.27 -23.88
CA PRO A 199 -22.28 -14.36 -23.06
C PRO A 199 -21.43 -13.51 -22.11
N TYR A 200 -20.40 -14.10 -21.51
CA TYR A 200 -19.48 -13.40 -20.61
C TYR A 200 -18.53 -12.47 -21.37
N VAL A 201 -18.10 -12.85 -22.57
CA VAL A 201 -17.29 -12.01 -23.46
C VAL A 201 -18.08 -10.76 -23.86
N ASP A 202 -19.32 -10.92 -24.28
CA ASP A 202 -20.17 -9.80 -24.68
C ASP A 202 -20.53 -8.91 -23.50
N GLN A 203 -20.83 -9.49 -22.34
CA GLN A 203 -21.05 -8.73 -21.11
C GLN A 203 -19.80 -7.93 -20.72
N ALA A 204 -18.61 -8.52 -20.80
CA ALA A 204 -17.35 -7.82 -20.50
C ALA A 204 -17.07 -6.69 -21.50
N LYS A 205 -17.32 -6.91 -22.79
CA LYS A 205 -17.19 -5.87 -23.84
C LYS A 205 -18.13 -4.69 -23.57
N ARG A 206 -19.42 -4.96 -23.32
CA ARG A 206 -20.41 -3.92 -23.01
C ARG A 206 -20.03 -3.12 -21.76
N ALA A 207 -19.63 -3.81 -20.69
CA ALA A 207 -19.19 -3.17 -19.46
C ALA A 207 -17.95 -2.29 -19.69
N PHE A 208 -17.00 -2.76 -20.52
CA PHE A 208 -15.79 -1.99 -20.85
C PHE A 208 -16.09 -0.73 -21.66
N ILE A 209 -17.03 -0.80 -22.61
CA ILE A 209 -17.48 0.37 -23.38
C ILE A 209 -18.07 1.42 -22.45
N ASN A 210 -18.95 1.01 -21.53
CA ASN A 210 -19.54 1.93 -20.55
C ASN A 210 -18.47 2.55 -19.65
N TYR A 211 -17.56 1.73 -19.11
CA TYR A 211 -16.44 2.20 -18.31
C TYR A 211 -15.54 3.20 -19.06
N SER A 212 -15.32 3.01 -20.37
CA SER A 212 -14.53 3.97 -21.17
C SER A 212 -15.18 5.35 -21.19
N LYS A 213 -16.50 5.41 -21.39
CA LYS A 213 -17.26 6.66 -21.34
C LYS A 213 -17.21 7.28 -19.95
N ASP A 214 -17.41 6.48 -18.91
CA ASP A 214 -17.42 6.94 -17.53
C ASP A 214 -16.06 7.50 -17.11
N ILE A 215 -14.95 6.84 -17.47
CA ILE A 215 -13.60 7.29 -17.12
C ILE A 215 -13.22 8.57 -17.87
N GLU A 216 -13.63 8.72 -19.13
CA GLU A 216 -13.40 9.95 -19.90
C GLU A 216 -14.16 11.14 -19.31
N ALA A 217 -15.45 10.95 -18.96
CA ALA A 217 -16.24 11.96 -18.29
C ALA A 217 -15.65 12.34 -16.91
N TRP A 218 -15.22 11.34 -16.14
CA TRP A 218 -14.58 11.55 -14.85
C TRP A 218 -13.25 12.30 -14.99
N GLU A 219 -12.38 11.92 -15.94
CA GLU A 219 -11.12 12.61 -16.18
C GLU A 219 -11.32 14.07 -16.59
N ALA A 220 -12.31 14.36 -17.45
CA ALA A 220 -12.67 15.73 -17.80
C ALA A 220 -13.08 16.56 -16.58
N ASN A 221 -13.84 15.99 -15.65
CA ASN A 221 -14.20 16.65 -14.39
C ASN A 221 -12.98 16.88 -13.49
N MET A 222 -12.08 15.90 -13.38
CA MET A 222 -10.84 16.05 -12.60
C MET A 222 -9.91 17.12 -13.15
N ILE A 223 -9.85 17.31 -14.48
CA ILE A 223 -9.09 18.41 -15.09
C ILE A 223 -9.68 19.75 -14.68
N LYS A 224 -11.01 19.89 -14.73
CA LYS A 224 -11.71 21.13 -14.33
C LYS A 224 -11.49 21.48 -12.87
N GLU A 225 -11.46 20.48 -11.99
CA GLU A 225 -11.20 20.65 -10.55
C GLU A 225 -9.71 20.79 -10.20
N GLY A 226 -8.80 20.65 -11.16
CA GLY A 226 -7.35 20.75 -10.95
C GLY A 226 -6.70 19.50 -10.32
N HIS A 227 -7.40 18.37 -10.29
CA HIS A 227 -6.91 17.10 -9.76
C HIS A 227 -6.11 16.29 -10.80
N LEU A 228 -5.01 16.86 -11.29
CA LEU A 228 -4.19 16.24 -12.35
C LEU A 228 -3.44 14.98 -11.88
N ASP A 229 -3.21 14.84 -10.57
CA ASP A 229 -2.45 13.74 -9.97
C ASP A 229 -3.13 12.36 -10.08
N VAL A 230 -4.45 12.33 -10.23
CA VAL A 230 -5.26 11.09 -10.26
C VAL A 230 -5.62 10.62 -11.68
N ILE A 231 -5.29 11.43 -12.69
CA ILE A 231 -5.60 11.22 -14.10
C ILE A 231 -4.55 10.32 -14.76
N ARG A 232 -4.95 9.59 -15.81
CA ARG A 232 -4.02 8.80 -16.62
C ARG A 232 -2.98 9.70 -17.29
N THR A 233 -1.72 9.26 -17.26
CA THR A 233 -0.61 10.03 -17.86
C THR A 233 -0.77 10.20 -19.37
N GLU A 234 -1.43 9.25 -20.05
CA GLU A 234 -1.69 9.32 -21.49
C GLU A 234 -2.62 10.47 -21.88
N VAL A 235 -3.50 10.91 -20.97
CA VAL A 235 -4.44 12.02 -21.22
C VAL A 235 -3.73 13.36 -21.05
N LEU A 236 -2.80 13.45 -20.10
CA LEU A 236 -2.00 14.65 -19.85
C LEU A 236 -0.90 14.83 -20.92
N ALA A 237 -0.32 13.72 -21.40
CA ALA A 237 0.71 13.70 -22.41
C ALA A 237 0.45 12.56 -23.41
N PRO A 238 -0.25 12.84 -24.53
CA PRO A 238 -0.49 11.85 -25.57
C PRO A 238 0.84 11.32 -26.10
N LYS A 239 1.15 10.04 -25.84
CA LYS A 239 2.34 9.41 -26.42
C LYS A 239 2.15 9.34 -27.93
N ALA A 240 3.13 9.85 -28.70
CA ALA A 240 3.15 9.71 -30.14
C ALA A 240 2.97 8.23 -30.53
N LYS A 241 1.99 7.93 -31.40
CA LYS A 241 1.77 6.57 -31.90
C LYS A 241 3.07 6.12 -32.59
N LYS A 242 3.67 5.02 -32.12
CA LYS A 242 4.81 4.42 -32.81
C LYS A 242 4.37 4.05 -34.23
N PRO A 243 5.13 4.41 -35.28
CA PRO A 243 4.76 4.06 -36.64
C PRO A 243 4.60 2.54 -36.74
N ILE A 244 3.45 2.10 -37.25
CA ILE A 244 3.19 0.70 -37.55
C ILE A 244 4.20 0.31 -38.63
N LYS A 245 5.14 -0.57 -38.31
CA LYS A 245 6.01 -1.18 -39.33
C LYS A 245 5.08 -1.99 -40.25
N LYS A 246 4.95 -1.51 -41.50
CA LYS A 246 4.31 -2.26 -42.59
C LYS A 246 5.11 -3.50 -42.90
#